data_AF-A0A5B8U576-F1
#
_entry.id   AF-A0A5B8U576-F1
#
_cell.length_a   1.000
_cell.length_b   1.000
_cell.length_c   1.000
_cell.angle_alpha   90.00
_cell.angle_beta   90.00
_cell.angle_gamma   90.00
#
_symmetry.space_group_name_H-M   'P 1'
#
loop_
_entity.id
_entity.type
_entity.pdbx_description
1 polymer ?
#
loop_
_entity_poly.entity_id
_entity_poly.type
_entity_poly.pdbx_seq_one_letter_code
_entity_poly.pdbx_strand_id
1 'polypeptide(L)'
;MSSALQFELFRPSILAPADDDGPRIAARAAERGLTRQRPSRPPLEVVHDDERVAVPASGPQGGPTLNDLVVGVWEDLAAHRTAACPACGESMAPRYGSGPAPVGGRCTGCGTTIA
;
A
#
# COMPACT_ATOMS: atom_id res chain seq x y z
N MET A 1 2.77 1.28 -52.17
CA MET A 1 1.76 2.31 -52.47
C MET A 1 0.55 2.04 -51.59
N SER A 2 0.18 3.04 -50.79
CA SER A 2 -1.08 3.28 -50.08
C SER A 2 -1.57 2.37 -48.94
N SER A 3 -1.55 3.00 -47.76
CA SER A 3 -2.31 2.77 -46.54
C SER A 3 -3.83 2.64 -46.71
N ALA A 4 -4.47 1.98 -45.75
CA ALA A 4 -5.73 2.44 -45.15
C ALA A 4 -5.91 1.81 -43.76
N LEU A 5 -5.62 2.60 -42.73
CA LEU A 5 -6.01 2.37 -41.34
C LEU A 5 -7.49 2.76 -41.22
N GLN A 6 -8.33 1.92 -40.63
CA GLN A 6 -9.68 2.29 -40.23
C GLN A 6 -9.83 2.07 -38.72
N PHE A 7 -9.24 3.01 -37.97
CA PHE A 7 -9.54 3.25 -36.56
C PHE A 7 -10.85 4.03 -36.50
N GLU A 8 -11.95 3.32 -36.23
CA GLU A 8 -13.27 3.93 -36.05
C GLU A 8 -13.72 3.81 -34.59
N LEU A 9 -14.11 4.96 -34.04
CA LEU A 9 -14.81 5.23 -32.76
C LEU A 9 -13.99 5.27 -31.46
N PHE A 10 -13.03 6.19 -31.42
CA PHE A 10 -12.64 6.91 -30.21
C PHE A 10 -13.68 8.04 -29.96
N ARG A 11 -14.46 8.00 -28.87
CA ARG A 11 -15.21 9.18 -28.39
C ARG A 11 -14.42 9.87 -27.28
N PRO A 12 -13.78 11.02 -27.54
CA PRO A 12 -13.28 11.87 -26.48
C PRO A 12 -14.45 12.73 -25.98
N SER A 13 -14.91 12.50 -24.75
CA SER A 13 -15.79 13.45 -24.06
C SER A 13 -14.95 14.67 -23.68
N ILE A 14 -15.01 15.68 -24.54
CA ILE A 14 -14.40 17.00 -24.37
C ILE A 14 -15.43 17.93 -23.69
N LEU A 15 -14.97 18.62 -22.64
CA LEU A 15 -15.50 19.83 -21.99
C LEU A 15 -16.72 19.75 -21.05
N ALA A 16 -16.46 20.06 -19.77
CA ALA A 16 -17.18 21.12 -19.05
C ALA A 16 -16.19 21.91 -18.16
N PRO A 17 -16.39 23.23 -17.98
CA PRO A 17 -15.39 24.19 -17.50
C PRO A 17 -15.21 24.26 -15.98
N ALA A 18 -14.16 24.96 -15.58
CA ALA A 18 -13.72 25.24 -14.22
C ALA A 18 -14.72 26.09 -13.40
N ASP A 19 -14.84 25.76 -12.12
CA ASP A 19 -15.23 26.70 -11.05
C ASP A 19 -13.98 26.97 -10.20
N ASP A 20 -13.38 28.13 -10.44
CA ASP A 20 -12.41 28.79 -9.56
C ASP A 20 -13.22 29.75 -8.68
N ASP A 21 -13.47 29.35 -7.44
CA ASP A 21 -14.00 30.25 -6.41
C ASP A 21 -13.30 29.95 -5.07
N GLY A 22 -12.06 30.43 -4.97
CA GLY A 22 -11.35 30.54 -3.70
C GLY A 22 -11.81 31.79 -2.92
N PRO A 23 -12.39 31.68 -1.72
CA PRO A 23 -12.61 32.84 -0.88
C PRO A 23 -11.34 33.25 -0.14
N ARG A 24 -10.70 34.26 -0.72
CA ARG A 24 -10.07 35.45 -0.10
C ARG A 24 -9.82 35.38 1.42
N ILE A 25 -8.54 35.31 1.77
CA ILE A 25 -8.02 35.57 3.12
C ILE A 25 -8.39 37.01 3.53
N ALA A 26 -9.28 37.12 4.51
CA ALA A 26 -9.58 38.37 5.20
C ALA A 26 -9.24 38.26 6.69
N ALA A 27 -8.28 39.10 7.09
CA ALA A 27 -8.19 39.83 8.35
C ALA A 27 -8.23 39.08 9.71
N ARG A 28 -7.01 38.93 10.26
CA ARG A 28 -6.57 39.30 11.61
C ARG A 28 -7.62 39.61 12.71
N ALA A 29 -7.46 38.85 13.80
CA ALA A 29 -7.39 39.26 15.20
C ALA A 29 -8.62 39.90 15.90
N ALA A 30 -9.23 39.14 16.82
CA ALA A 30 -9.69 39.63 18.12
C ALA A 30 -9.90 38.43 19.09
N GLU A 31 -9.05 38.33 20.12
CA GLU A 31 -9.47 38.41 21.53
C GLU A 31 -9.85 37.07 22.18
N ARG A 32 -8.80 36.33 22.53
CA ARG A 32 -8.83 35.20 23.47
C ARG A 32 -9.03 35.73 24.89
N GLY A 33 -10.26 36.08 25.21
CA GLY A 33 -10.73 36.18 26.59
C GLY A 33 -11.02 34.77 27.16
N LEU A 34 -10.91 34.67 28.48
CA LEU A 34 -11.33 33.56 29.37
C LEU A 34 -10.31 32.47 29.74
N THR A 35 -9.70 32.73 30.91
CA THR A 35 -9.35 31.79 32.00
C THR A 35 -8.22 30.79 31.79
N ARG A 36 -6.98 31.27 31.90
CA ARG A 36 -5.89 30.46 32.48
C ARG A 36 -6.04 30.40 34.00
N GLN A 37 -6.98 29.62 34.49
CA GLN A 37 -6.90 29.07 35.85
C GLN A 37 -7.39 27.63 35.81
N ARG A 38 -6.46 26.70 35.59
CA ARG A 38 -6.69 25.28 35.83
C ARG A 38 -5.97 24.94 37.14
N PRO A 39 -6.68 24.51 38.19
CA PRO A 39 -6.07 24.19 39.47
C PRO A 39 -5.11 23.00 39.32
N SER A 40 -4.02 23.07 40.07
CA SER A 40 -2.98 22.04 40.19
C SER A 40 -3.60 20.73 40.67
N ARG A 41 -3.70 19.74 39.79
CA ARG A 41 -4.04 18.36 40.18
C ARG A 41 -2.74 17.69 40.64
N PRO A 42 -2.65 17.13 41.86
CA PRO A 42 -1.49 16.34 42.24
C PRO A 42 -1.44 15.06 41.37
N PRO A 43 -0.25 14.55 41.02
CA PRO A 43 -0.15 13.30 40.27
C PRO A 43 -0.66 12.16 41.16
N LEU A 44 -1.60 11.39 40.62
CA LEU A 44 -1.97 10.10 41.20
C LEU A 44 -0.77 9.17 40.95
N GLU A 45 0.06 8.95 41.97
CA GLU A 45 1.07 7.90 41.96
C GLU A 45 0.35 6.56 41.91
N VAL A 46 0.34 5.93 40.73
CA VAL A 46 -0.27 4.63 40.55
C VAL A 46 0.76 3.57 40.94
N VAL A 47 0.71 3.13 42.19
CA VAL A 47 1.40 1.92 42.65
C VAL A 47 0.65 0.72 42.10
N HIS A 48 1.16 0.16 41.00
CA HIS A 48 0.74 -1.15 40.51
C HIS A 48 1.68 -2.21 41.09
N ASP A 49 1.12 -3.09 41.91
CA ASP A 49 1.77 -4.30 42.42
C ASP A 49 1.94 -5.29 41.24
N ASP A 50 3.17 -5.43 40.73
CA ASP A 50 3.54 -6.26 39.58
C ASP A 50 4.01 -7.65 40.07
N GLU A 51 3.08 -8.56 40.34
CA GLU A 51 3.39 -9.98 40.26
C GLU A 51 3.07 -10.48 38.85
N ARG A 52 3.88 -10.02 37.90
CA ARG A 52 3.80 -10.45 36.50
C ARG A 52 4.39 -11.85 36.38
N VAL A 53 3.52 -12.85 36.35
CA VAL A 53 3.87 -14.19 35.86
C VAL A 53 4.41 -14.02 34.44
N ALA A 54 5.72 -14.22 34.29
CA ALA A 54 6.41 -14.12 33.02
C ALA A 54 5.90 -15.23 32.08
N VAL A 55 4.97 -14.87 31.20
CA VAL A 55 4.72 -15.67 29.99
C VAL A 55 6.04 -15.65 29.21
N PRO A 56 6.66 -16.80 28.93
CA PRO A 56 7.89 -16.81 28.16
C PRO A 56 7.61 -16.09 26.85
N ALA A 57 8.34 -14.99 26.61
CA ALA A 57 8.31 -14.29 25.35
C ALA A 57 8.92 -15.22 24.31
N SER A 58 8.06 -16.03 23.73
CA SER A 58 8.18 -16.51 22.38
C SER A 58 8.82 -15.42 21.52
N GLY A 59 10.11 -15.54 21.20
CA GLY A 59 10.68 -14.85 20.02
C GLY A 59 9.77 -15.10 18.81
N PRO A 60 9.79 -14.28 17.75
CA PRO A 60 8.80 -14.33 16.69
C PRO A 60 8.62 -15.78 16.21
N GLN A 61 7.51 -16.39 16.63
CA GLN A 61 7.32 -17.83 16.64
C GLN A 61 6.69 -18.32 15.33
N GLY A 62 6.73 -17.48 14.30
CA GLY A 62 6.11 -17.70 13.01
C GLY A 62 7.17 -17.68 11.93
N GLY A 63 7.17 -18.70 11.08
CA GLY A 63 7.83 -18.61 9.79
C GLY A 63 7.27 -17.44 8.95
N PRO A 64 7.83 -17.21 7.75
CA PRO A 64 7.37 -16.15 6.88
C PRO A 64 5.86 -16.28 6.65
N THR A 65 5.15 -15.16 6.77
CA THR A 65 3.73 -15.13 6.47
C THR A 65 3.51 -15.37 4.97
N LEU A 66 2.29 -15.75 4.58
CA LEU A 66 1.95 -15.83 3.15
C LEU A 66 2.23 -14.50 2.43
N ASN A 67 2.02 -13.36 3.10
CA ASN A 67 2.34 -12.06 2.54
C ASN A 67 3.85 -11.92 2.30
N ASP A 68 4.69 -12.33 3.24
CA ASP A 68 6.15 -12.29 3.07
C ASP A 68 6.60 -13.17 1.89
N LEU A 69 5.98 -14.34 1.73
CA LEU A 69 6.22 -15.22 0.58
C LEU A 69 5.78 -14.57 -0.74
N VAL A 70 4.59 -13.98 -0.77
CA VAL A 70 4.06 -13.29 -1.96
C VAL A 70 4.91 -12.08 -2.34
N VAL A 71 5.32 -11.27 -1.37
CA VAL A 71 6.22 -10.12 -1.59
C VAL A 71 7.56 -10.61 -2.13
N GLY A 72 8.15 -11.66 -1.53
CA GLY A 72 9.41 -12.23 -2.01
C GLY A 72 9.33 -12.69 -3.47
N VAL A 73 8.24 -13.38 -3.84
CA VAL A 73 7.97 -13.76 -5.23
C VAL A 73 7.88 -12.53 -6.13
N TRP A 74 7.16 -11.48 -5.72
CA TRP A 74 7.05 -10.25 -6.49
C TRP A 74 8.37 -9.54 -6.72
N GLU A 75 9.23 -9.46 -5.70
CA GLU A 75 10.55 -8.84 -5.81
C GLU A 75 11.43 -9.57 -6.82
N ASP A 76 11.43 -10.91 -6.81
CA ASP A 76 12.16 -11.69 -7.79
C ASP A 76 11.63 -11.49 -9.20
N LEU A 77 10.31 -11.53 -9.38
CA LEU A 77 9.69 -11.32 -10.69
C LEU A 77 9.96 -9.91 -11.20
N ALA A 78 9.81 -8.88 -10.37
CA ALA A 78 10.08 -7.49 -10.69
C ALA A 78 11.54 -7.26 -11.11
N ALA A 79 12.47 -8.02 -10.53
CA ALA A 79 13.87 -8.05 -10.92
C ALA A 79 14.15 -8.92 -12.17
N HIS A 80 13.12 -9.28 -12.93
CA HIS A 80 13.18 -10.14 -14.12
C HIS A 80 13.74 -11.55 -13.86
N ARG A 81 13.65 -12.04 -12.62
CA ARG A 81 14.07 -13.40 -12.24
C ARG A 81 12.88 -14.34 -12.14
N THR A 82 13.17 -15.64 -12.16
CA THR A 82 12.19 -16.68 -11.80
C THR A 82 12.09 -16.81 -10.28
N ALA A 83 10.90 -17.09 -9.78
CA ALA A 83 10.63 -17.30 -8.35
C ALA A 83 10.07 -18.71 -8.10
N ALA A 84 10.05 -19.17 -6.85
CA ALA A 84 9.35 -20.40 -6.48
C ALA A 84 7.84 -20.14 -6.37
N CYS A 85 7.01 -21.03 -6.92
CA CYS A 85 5.56 -20.89 -6.85
C CYS A 85 5.08 -21.09 -5.40
N PRO A 86 4.33 -20.14 -4.81
CA PRO A 86 3.83 -20.29 -3.45
C PRO A 86 2.77 -21.40 -3.30
N ALA A 87 2.21 -21.90 -4.42
CA ALA A 87 1.21 -22.97 -4.41
C ALA A 87 1.82 -24.38 -4.54
N CYS A 88 2.85 -24.57 -5.36
CA CYS A 88 3.41 -25.89 -5.64
C CYS A 88 4.94 -26.00 -5.54
N GLY A 89 5.65 -24.91 -5.22
CA GLY A 89 7.11 -24.85 -5.11
C GLY A 89 7.87 -24.79 -6.44
N GLU A 90 7.23 -25.15 -7.56
CA GLU A 90 7.86 -25.17 -8.89
C GLU A 90 8.17 -23.76 -9.43
N SER A 91 9.04 -23.67 -10.44
CA SER A 91 9.43 -22.39 -11.03
C SER A 91 8.25 -21.55 -11.55
N MET A 92 8.27 -20.26 -11.24
CA MET A 92 7.33 -19.24 -11.69
C MET A 92 8.08 -18.21 -12.52
N ALA A 93 7.66 -18.03 -13.77
CA ALA A 93 8.28 -17.10 -14.71
C ALA A 93 7.53 -15.76 -14.77
N PRO A 94 8.25 -14.63 -14.94
CA PRO A 94 7.63 -13.32 -15.09
C PRO A 94 6.81 -13.23 -16.38
N ARG A 95 5.67 -12.55 -16.28
CA ARG A 95 4.79 -12.21 -17.39
C ARG A 95 4.91 -10.74 -17.70
N TYR A 96 4.97 -10.41 -18.98
CA TYR A 96 5.10 -9.04 -19.45
C TYR A 96 3.84 -8.61 -20.19
N GLY A 97 3.47 -7.34 -20.01
CA GLY A 97 2.43 -6.67 -20.79
C GLY A 97 3.02 -5.98 -22.02
N SER A 98 2.53 -4.79 -22.33
CA SER A 98 3.06 -3.95 -23.42
C SER A 98 4.36 -3.21 -23.06
N GLY A 99 4.75 -3.19 -21.78
CA GLY A 99 5.94 -2.51 -21.29
C GLY A 99 7.07 -3.49 -20.90
N PRO A 100 8.26 -2.95 -20.56
CA PRO A 100 9.39 -3.76 -20.13
C PRO A 100 9.18 -4.34 -18.72
N ALA A 101 8.35 -3.70 -17.89
CA ALA A 101 8.11 -4.17 -16.53
C ALA A 101 7.24 -5.45 -16.52
N PRO A 102 7.60 -6.45 -15.69
CA PRO A 102 6.73 -7.58 -15.39
C PRO A 102 5.40 -7.08 -14.79
N VAL A 103 4.30 -7.68 -15.23
CA VAL A 103 2.93 -7.41 -14.73
C VAL A 103 2.42 -8.55 -13.84
N GLY A 104 3.27 -9.55 -13.56
CA GLY A 104 2.87 -10.75 -12.83
C GLY A 104 3.78 -11.92 -13.07
N GLY A 105 3.35 -13.07 -12.58
CA GLY A 105 4.03 -14.36 -12.75
C GLY A 105 3.06 -15.46 -13.16
N ARG A 106 3.59 -16.50 -13.82
CA ARG A 106 2.87 -17.77 -14.04
C ARG A 106 3.78 -18.94 -13.75
N CYS A 107 3.29 -19.85 -12.91
CA CYS A 107 3.97 -21.10 -12.62
C CYS A 107 3.96 -22.00 -13.85
N THR A 108 5.10 -22.61 -14.16
CA THR A 108 5.25 -23.56 -15.28
C THR A 108 4.74 -24.96 -14.93
N GLY A 109 4.64 -25.28 -13.64
CA GLY A 109 4.11 -26.56 -13.15
C GLY A 109 2.59 -26.59 -12.99
N CYS A 110 2.05 -25.81 -12.03
CA CYS A 110 0.62 -25.84 -11.70
C CYS A 110 -0.22 -24.78 -12.42
N GLY A 111 0.41 -23.84 -13.15
CA GLY A 111 -0.29 -22.78 -13.87
C GLY A 111 -0.80 -21.62 -13.02
N THR A 112 -0.59 -21.63 -11.69
CA THR A 112 -0.95 -20.53 -10.79
C THR A 112 -0.38 -19.21 -11.29
N THR A 113 -1.20 -18.15 -11.23
CA THR A 113 -0.83 -16.79 -11.63
C THR A 113 -0.87 -15.84 -10.44
N ILE A 114 0.02 -14.85 -10.46
CA ILE A 114 0.00 -13.70 -9.55
C ILE A 114 0.09 -12.41 -10.39
N ALA A 115 -0.66 -11.37 -10.01
CA ALA A 115 -0.79 -10.09 -10.72
C ALA A 115 -0.95 -8.92 -9.73
#